data_AF-A0AAV0YKK9-F1
#
_entry.id   AF-A0AAV0YKK9-F1
#
_cell.length_a   1.000
_cell.length_b   1.000
_cell.length_c   1.000
_cell.angle_alpha   90.00
_cell.angle_beta   90.00
_cell.angle_gamma   90.00
#
_symmetry.space_group_name_H-M   'P 1'
#
loop_
_entity.id
_entity.type
_entity.pdbx_description
1 polymer ?
#
loop_
_entity_poly.entity_id
_entity_poly.type
_entity_poly.pdbx_seq_one_letter_code
_entity_poly.pdbx_strand_id
1 'polypeptide(L)'
;MNKILNKWICAYDNAKRMQKNGWSENDVLAKAHELYSSGKSGHFILISEWLALRDQPRYGSQEKELERLDKIAMRQEEANQLLKENIEAKRMKMFMKLSSKEHLDDRSKELLKKLGRDLFGN
;
A
#
# COMPACT_ATOMS: atom_id res chain seq x y z
N MET A 1 -6.90 -12.74 -20.01
CA MET A 1 -8.14 -11.98 -19.69
C MET A 1 -8.65 -11.32 -20.96
N ASN A 2 -9.97 -11.29 -21.21
CA ASN A 2 -10.55 -10.87 -22.50
C ASN A 2 -10.36 -9.35 -22.72
N LYS A 3 -9.78 -8.95 -23.87
CA LYS A 3 -9.49 -7.55 -24.20
C LYS A 3 -10.73 -6.65 -24.22
N ILE A 4 -11.87 -7.18 -24.68
CA ILE A 4 -13.16 -6.47 -24.74
C ILE A 4 -13.68 -6.22 -23.32
N LEU A 5 -13.61 -7.24 -22.47
CA LEU A 5 -14.02 -7.18 -21.07
C LEU A 5 -13.16 -6.20 -20.26
N ASN A 6 -11.83 -6.25 -20.43
CA ASN A 6 -10.92 -5.34 -19.74
C ASN A 6 -11.18 -3.89 -20.12
N LYS A 7 -11.43 -3.62 -21.40
CA LYS A 7 -11.79 -2.28 -21.87
C LYS A 7 -13.12 -1.80 -21.27
N TRP A 8 -14.10 -2.69 -21.13
CA TRP A 8 -15.37 -2.39 -20.46
C TRP A 8 -15.19 -2.07 -18.98
N ILE A 9 -14.43 -2.90 -18.26
CA ILE A 9 -14.11 -2.68 -16.84
C ILE A 9 -13.43 -1.31 -16.65
N CYS A 10 -12.42 -0.99 -17.46
CA CYS A 10 -11.75 0.32 -17.39
C CYS A 10 -12.72 1.50 -17.64
N ALA A 11 -13.65 1.36 -18.58
CA ALA A 11 -14.66 2.40 -18.83
C ALA A 11 -15.64 2.55 -17.66
N TYR A 12 -16.07 1.43 -17.06
CA TYR A 12 -16.93 1.44 -15.87
C TYR A 12 -16.25 2.04 -14.64
N ASP A 13 -15.00 1.68 -14.36
CA ASP A 13 -14.24 2.24 -13.24
C ASP A 13 -14.03 3.75 -13.38
N ASN A 14 -13.81 4.22 -14.62
CA ASN A 14 -13.75 5.65 -14.90
C ASN A 14 -15.11 6.32 -14.67
N ALA A 15 -16.22 5.72 -15.11
CA ALA A 15 -17.56 6.24 -14.85
C ALA A 15 -17.88 6.29 -13.35
N LYS A 16 -17.48 5.26 -12.58
CA LYS A 16 -17.60 5.25 -11.11
C LYS A 16 -16.80 6.37 -10.45
N ARG A 17 -15.57 6.65 -10.91
CA ARG A 17 -14.78 7.80 -10.41
C ARG A 17 -15.40 9.15 -10.77
N MET A 18 -16.11 9.24 -11.89
CA MET A 18 -16.83 10.44 -12.31
C MET A 18 -18.21 10.59 -11.64
N GLN A 19 -18.65 9.60 -10.86
CA GLN A 19 -19.95 9.57 -10.23
C GLN A 19 -20.12 10.81 -9.33
N LYS A 20 -21.21 11.55 -9.55
CA LYS A 20 -21.59 12.70 -8.74
C LYS A 20 -22.74 12.32 -7.82
N ASN A 21 -22.94 13.11 -6.75
CA ASN A 21 -24.08 12.93 -5.86
C ASN A 21 -25.39 12.92 -6.64
N GLY A 22 -26.23 11.92 -6.41
CA GLY A 22 -27.51 11.73 -7.10
C GLY A 22 -27.45 10.80 -8.33
N TRP A 23 -26.28 10.34 -8.76
CA TRP A 23 -26.18 9.33 -9.82
C TRP A 23 -26.61 7.95 -9.30
N SER A 24 -27.57 7.35 -9.98
CA SER A 24 -27.94 5.94 -9.84
C SER A 24 -26.91 5.05 -10.55
N GLU A 25 -26.97 3.75 -10.26
CA GLU A 25 -26.13 2.76 -10.94
C GLU A 25 -26.36 2.74 -12.46
N ASN A 26 -27.59 2.98 -12.90
CA ASN A 26 -27.92 3.08 -14.33
C ASN A 26 -27.24 4.29 -14.99
N ASP A 27 -27.11 5.40 -14.28
CA ASP A 27 -26.41 6.59 -14.77
C ASP A 27 -24.91 6.32 -14.96
N VAL A 28 -24.32 5.56 -14.01
CA VAL A 28 -22.94 5.11 -14.12
C VAL A 28 -22.75 4.18 -15.32
N LEU A 29 -23.66 3.22 -15.53
CA LEU A 29 -23.59 2.29 -16.67
C LEU A 29 -23.76 3.02 -18.01
N ALA A 30 -24.66 3.99 -18.08
CA ALA A 30 -24.83 4.84 -19.26
C ALA A 30 -23.55 5.60 -19.57
N LYS A 31 -22.90 6.17 -18.54
CA LYS A 31 -21.62 6.87 -18.72
C LYS A 31 -20.48 5.92 -19.12
N ALA A 32 -20.43 4.72 -18.54
CA ALA A 32 -19.47 3.69 -18.91
C ALA A 32 -19.61 3.30 -20.39
N HIS A 33 -20.83 3.15 -20.88
CA HIS A 33 -21.11 2.91 -22.29
C HIS A 33 -20.59 4.04 -23.20
N GLU A 34 -20.84 5.29 -22.85
CA GLU A 34 -20.33 6.45 -23.60
C GLU A 34 -18.80 6.42 -23.68
N LEU A 35 -18.13 6.20 -22.53
CA LEU A 35 -16.66 6.14 -22.47
C LEU A 35 -16.10 4.96 -23.27
N TYR A 36 -16.76 3.81 -23.23
CA TYR A 36 -16.36 2.61 -23.96
C TYR A 36 -16.46 2.79 -25.49
N SER A 37 -17.55 3.41 -25.94
CA SER A 37 -17.87 3.59 -27.37
C SER A 37 -17.19 4.79 -28.01
N SER A 38 -16.62 5.72 -27.23
CA SER A 38 -15.92 6.92 -27.71
C SER A 38 -14.78 6.66 -28.73
N GLY A 39 -14.31 5.41 -28.85
CA GLY A 39 -13.20 5.02 -29.73
C GLY A 39 -13.54 4.10 -30.92
N LYS A 40 -14.78 4.11 -31.47
CA LYS A 40 -15.25 3.22 -32.58
C LYS A 40 -15.50 1.75 -32.20
N SER A 41 -15.59 1.48 -30.90
CA SER A 41 -15.89 0.16 -30.35
C SER A 41 -17.41 0.01 -30.26
N GLY A 42 -17.97 -0.98 -30.95
CA GLY A 42 -19.41 -1.26 -30.93
C GLY A 42 -19.98 -1.45 -29.53
N HIS A 43 -21.30 -1.52 -29.42
CA HIS A 43 -22.03 -1.68 -28.16
C HIS A 43 -21.51 -2.89 -27.35
N PHE A 44 -21.33 -2.74 -26.04
CA PHE A 44 -20.93 -3.85 -25.18
C PHE A 44 -22.12 -4.77 -24.95
N ILE A 45 -22.18 -5.88 -25.69
CA ILE A 45 -23.33 -6.80 -25.72
C ILE A 45 -23.45 -7.70 -24.49
N LEU A 46 -22.42 -7.77 -23.64
CA LEU A 46 -22.36 -8.67 -22.47
C LEU A 46 -22.60 -7.94 -21.14
N ILE A 47 -23.33 -6.81 -21.16
CA ILE A 47 -23.54 -6.01 -19.94
C ILE A 47 -24.29 -6.80 -18.87
N SER A 48 -25.30 -7.58 -19.25
CA SER A 48 -26.09 -8.40 -18.34
C SER A 48 -25.26 -9.48 -17.66
N GLU A 49 -24.43 -10.19 -18.43
CA GLU A 49 -23.52 -11.22 -17.95
C GLU A 49 -22.43 -10.62 -17.06
N TRP A 50 -21.91 -9.45 -17.42
CA TRP A 50 -20.95 -8.74 -16.60
C TRP A 50 -21.55 -8.28 -15.27
N LEU A 51 -22.78 -7.75 -15.26
CA LEU A 51 -23.51 -7.39 -14.03
C LEU A 51 -23.69 -8.62 -13.13
N ALA A 52 -24.11 -9.74 -13.71
CA ALA A 52 -24.28 -11.00 -12.98
C ALA A 52 -22.97 -11.53 -12.37
N LEU A 53 -21.84 -11.33 -13.05
CA LEU A 53 -20.51 -11.71 -12.55
C LEU A 53 -19.97 -10.73 -11.50
N ARG A 54 -20.18 -9.43 -11.67
CA ARG A 54 -19.76 -8.39 -10.73
C ARG A 54 -20.40 -8.59 -9.37
N ASP A 55 -21.69 -8.91 -9.37
CA ASP A 55 -22.47 -9.11 -8.14
C ASP A 55 -22.22 -10.49 -7.50
N GLN A 56 -21.33 -11.32 -8.09
CA GLN A 56 -20.92 -12.56 -7.43
C GLN A 56 -20.11 -12.27 -6.16
N PRO A 57 -20.36 -13.02 -5.07
CA PRO A 57 -19.66 -12.87 -3.80
C PRO A 57 -18.14 -12.95 -3.91
N ARG A 58 -17.62 -13.65 -4.92
CA ARG A 58 -16.18 -13.83 -5.12
C ARG A 58 -15.43 -12.53 -5.44
N TYR A 59 -16.05 -11.57 -6.13
CA TYR A 59 -15.36 -10.35 -6.54
C TYR A 59 -15.34 -9.31 -5.41
N GLY A 60 -16.49 -9.03 -4.80
CA GLY A 60 -16.59 -8.12 -3.65
C GLY A 60 -15.87 -8.62 -2.38
N SER A 61 -15.58 -9.91 -2.28
CA SER A 61 -14.77 -10.47 -1.18
C SER A 61 -13.26 -10.31 -1.41
N GLN A 62 -12.80 -10.28 -2.66
CA GLN A 62 -11.39 -10.10 -2.99
C GLN A 62 -10.89 -8.69 -2.69
N GLU A 63 -11.67 -7.65 -2.99
CA GLU A 63 -11.30 -6.27 -2.66
C GLU A 63 -11.18 -6.05 -1.14
N LYS A 64 -12.13 -6.58 -0.37
CA LYS A 64 -12.10 -6.52 1.10
C LYS A 64 -10.92 -7.29 1.68
N GLU A 65 -10.56 -8.42 1.08
CA GLU A 65 -9.40 -9.19 1.49
C GLU A 65 -8.10 -8.46 1.14
N LEU A 66 -8.02 -7.81 -0.02
CA LEU A 66 -6.86 -7.00 -0.40
C LEU A 66 -6.67 -5.81 0.54
N GLU A 67 -7.75 -5.12 0.91
CA GLU A 67 -7.70 -4.03 1.90
C GLU A 67 -7.27 -4.54 3.29
N ARG A 68 -7.70 -5.75 3.68
CA ARG A 68 -7.25 -6.38 4.93
C ARG A 68 -5.77 -6.72 4.89
N LEU A 69 -5.28 -7.27 3.79
CA LEU A 69 -3.86 -7.61 3.60
C LEU A 69 -2.98 -6.37 3.62
N ASP A 70 -3.41 -5.27 3.00
CA ASP A 70 -2.70 -3.99 3.02
C ASP A 70 -2.56 -3.45 4.46
N LYS A 71 -3.64 -3.49 5.24
CA LYS A 71 -3.61 -3.13 6.68
C LYS A 71 -2.73 -4.04 7.53
N ILE A 72 -2.54 -5.31 7.13
CA ILE A 72 -1.62 -6.22 7.82
C ILE A 72 -0.17 -5.88 7.43
N ALA A 73 0.09 -5.63 6.15
CA ALA A 73 1.41 -5.24 5.65
C ALA A 73 1.91 -3.95 6.30
N MET A 74 1.07 -2.90 6.36
CA MET A 74 1.42 -1.64 7.03
C MET A 74 1.78 -1.85 8.50
N ARG A 75 0.96 -2.60 9.26
CA ARG A 75 1.25 -2.89 10.68
C ARG A 75 2.54 -3.69 10.86
N GLN A 76 2.86 -4.59 9.94
CA GLN A 76 4.11 -5.34 9.98
C GLN A 76 5.32 -4.45 9.69
N GLU A 77 5.20 -3.52 8.74
CA GLU A 77 6.24 -2.55 8.43
C GLU A 77 6.50 -1.61 9.62
N GLU A 78 5.45 -1.06 10.23
CA GLU A 78 5.54 -0.25 11.45
C GLU A 78 6.22 -1.01 12.59
N ALA A 79 5.82 -2.27 12.83
CA ALA A 79 6.43 -3.10 13.87
C ALA A 79 7.92 -3.36 13.60
N ASN A 80 8.31 -3.58 12.34
CA ASN A 80 9.70 -3.77 11.94
C ASN A 80 10.52 -2.49 12.13
N GLN A 81 9.93 -1.32 11.84
CA GLN A 81 10.57 -0.03 12.05
C GLN A 81 10.81 0.25 13.54
N LEU A 82 9.79 0.04 14.38
CA LEU A 82 9.90 0.16 15.84
C LEU A 82 10.95 -0.80 16.42
N LEU A 83 11.06 -2.02 15.88
CA LEU A 83 12.09 -2.96 16.31
C LEU A 83 13.50 -2.45 16.00
N LYS A 84 13.73 -1.88 14.81
CA LYS A 84 15.02 -1.26 14.45
C LYS A 84 15.35 -0.10 15.37
N GLU A 85 14.41 0.82 15.59
CA GLU A 85 14.58 1.96 16.49
C GLU A 85 14.87 1.52 17.93
N ASN A 86 14.23 0.46 18.42
CA ASN A 86 14.50 -0.09 19.73
C ASN A 86 15.94 -0.62 19.85
N ILE A 87 16.44 -1.29 18.82
CA ILE A 87 17.82 -1.79 18.76
C ILE A 87 18.80 -0.62 18.74
N GLU A 88 18.56 0.40 17.92
CA GLU A 88 19.40 1.60 17.85
C GLU A 88 19.41 2.37 19.17
N ALA A 89 18.24 2.56 19.80
CA ALA A 89 18.13 3.21 21.11
C ALA A 89 18.90 2.44 22.19
N LYS A 90 18.88 1.11 22.18
CA LYS A 90 19.68 0.27 23.09
C LYS A 90 21.18 0.46 22.86
N ARG A 91 21.64 0.51 21.60
CA ARG A 91 23.05 0.78 21.26
C ARG A 91 23.47 2.17 21.74
N MET A 92 22.67 3.19 21.45
CA MET A 92 22.88 4.57 21.89
C MET A 92 22.99 4.65 23.42
N LYS A 93 22.05 4.03 24.14
CA LYS A 93 22.02 4.02 25.61
C LYS A 93 23.28 3.37 26.21
N MET A 94 23.73 2.26 25.64
CA MET A 94 24.95 1.60 26.11
C MET A 94 26.19 2.46 25.85
N PHE A 95 26.29 3.06 24.67
CA PHE A 95 27.39 3.96 24.31
C PHE A 95 27.47 5.20 25.21
N MET A 96 26.32 5.83 25.50
CA MET A 96 26.24 6.97 26.42
C MET A 96 26.70 6.59 27.83
N LYS A 97 26.32 5.41 28.33
CA LYS A 97 26.79 4.93 29.64
C LYS A 97 28.30 4.73 29.69
N LEU A 98 28.90 4.16 28.64
CA LEU A 98 30.34 3.91 28.57
C LEU A 98 31.15 5.20 28.45
N SER A 99 30.64 6.18 27.69
CA SER A 99 31.28 7.48 27.49
C SER A 99 31.16 8.43 28.69
N SER A 100 30.15 8.24 29.56
CA SER A 100 29.93 9.06 30.76
C SER A 100 30.83 8.70 31.95
N LYS A 101 31.78 7.77 31.80
CA LYS A 101 32.68 7.36 32.88
C LYS A 101 33.74 8.44 33.13
N GLU A 102 33.78 8.96 34.35
CA GLU A 102 34.54 10.17 34.75
C GLU A 102 36.07 10.08 34.55
N HIS A 103 36.62 8.86 34.51
CA HIS A 103 38.06 8.61 34.33
C HIS A 103 38.33 7.51 33.29
N LEU A 104 38.09 7.81 32.01
CA LEU A 104 38.54 6.94 30.92
C LEU A 104 40.04 7.13 30.69
N ASP A 105 40.82 6.05 30.75
CA ASP A 105 42.21 6.05 30.28
C ASP A 105 42.28 6.15 28.74
N ASP A 106 43.47 6.42 28.20
CA ASP A 106 43.63 6.68 26.75
C ASP A 106 43.33 5.44 25.89
N ARG A 107 43.61 4.24 26.41
CA ARG A 107 43.24 2.98 25.74
C ARG A 107 41.72 2.83 25.66
N SER A 108 41.01 3.15 26.72
CA SER A 108 39.55 3.10 26.83
C SER A 108 38.90 4.12 25.91
N LYS A 109 39.47 5.33 25.78
CA LYS A 109 39.02 6.34 24.81
C LYS A 109 39.15 5.84 23.37
N GLU A 110 40.26 5.17 23.04
CA GLU A 110 40.47 4.63 21.69
C GLU A 110 39.49 3.49 21.37
N LEU A 111 39.26 2.59 22.34
CA LEU A 111 38.26 1.52 22.21
C LEU A 111 36.84 2.08 22.06
N LEU A 112 36.48 3.09 22.84
CA LEU A 112 35.19 3.78 22.73
C LEU A 112 35.02 4.41 21.33
N LYS A 113 36.08 5.02 20.78
CA LYS A 113 36.06 5.58 19.43
C LYS A 113 35.86 4.50 18.37
N LYS A 114 36.52 3.34 18.47
CA LYS A 114 36.32 2.19 17.56
C LYS A 114 34.89 1.66 17.66
N LEU A 115 34.39 1.45 18.87
CA LEU A 115 33.03 0.99 19.13
C LEU A 115 31.96 1.92 18.55
N GLY A 116 32.17 3.24 18.61
CA GLY A 116 31.26 4.21 18.00
C GLY A 116 31.16 4.03 16.48
N ARG A 117 32.28 3.79 15.80
CA ARG A 117 32.30 3.51 14.36
C ARG A 117 31.58 2.21 14.03
N ASP A 118 31.82 1.15 14.81
CA ASP A 118 31.21 -0.16 14.56
C ASP A 118 29.70 -0.17 14.81
N LEU A 119 29.22 0.59 15.81
CA LEU A 119 27.80 0.65 16.17
C LEU A 119 26.98 1.58 15.29
N PHE A 120 27.57 2.68 14.81
CA PHE A 120 26.86 3.77 14.14
C PHE A 120 27.37 4.10 12.72
N GLY A 121 28.47 3.52 12.26
CA GLY A 121 28.99 3.67 10.90
C GLY A 121 29.62 5.04 10.57
N ASN A 122 29.79 5.92 11.56
CA ASN A 122 30.42 7.25 11.41
C ASN A 122 31.95 7.22 11.54
#